data_AF-A0A936FSL1-F1
#
_entry.id   AF-A0A936FSL1-F1
#
_cell.length_a   1.000
_cell.length_b   1.000
_cell.length_c   1.000
_cell.angle_alpha   90.00
_cell.angle_beta   90.00
_cell.angle_gamma   90.00
#
_symmetry.space_group_name_H-M   'P 1'
#
loop_
_entity.id
_entity.type
_entity.pdbx_description
1 polymer ?
#
loop_
_entity_poly.entity_id
_entity_poly.type
_entity_poly.pdbx_seq_one_letter_code
_entity_poly.pdbx_strand_id
1 'polypeptide(L)'
;MVHINERRNNARKQSGIYQLDVKNTKLGVYNKDSVLYKNLTIELKEDMTFKMNFSVPFIFDSSGTWIARTNEFEDWNWMYFNRRNNGYIMDCQFSVILENNPSLIMNSNTPKKGEEVVSVIIFKKI
;
A
#
# COMPACT_ATOMS: atom_id res chain seq x y z
N MET A 1 -22.28 -12.41 9.92
CA MET A 1 -21.32 -13.51 9.64
C MET A 1 -20.85 -13.51 8.18
N VAL A 2 -21.76 -13.41 7.20
CA VAL A 2 -21.46 -13.37 5.75
C VAL A 2 -20.37 -12.35 5.37
N HIS A 3 -20.49 -11.11 5.83
CA HIS A 3 -19.56 -10.03 5.45
C HIS A 3 -18.12 -10.22 5.98
N ILE A 4 -17.92 -10.95 7.08
CA ILE A 4 -16.58 -11.22 7.63
C ILE A 4 -15.85 -12.25 6.76
N ASN A 5 -16.58 -13.25 6.27
CA ASN A 5 -16.02 -14.28 5.41
C ASN A 5 -15.66 -13.71 4.03
N GLU A 6 -16.48 -12.81 3.48
CA GLU A 6 -16.18 -12.10 2.24
C GLU A 6 -14.92 -11.23 2.35
N ARG A 7 -14.77 -10.45 3.44
CA ARG A 7 -13.55 -9.68 3.69
C ARG A 7 -12.30 -10.55 3.74
N ARG A 8 -12.38 -11.69 4.42
CA ARG A 8 -11.25 -12.64 4.52
C ARG A 8 -10.91 -13.28 3.18
N ASN A 9 -11.91 -13.63 2.38
CA ASN A 9 -11.69 -14.18 1.05
C ASN A 9 -11.07 -13.14 0.11
N ASN A 10 -11.54 -11.89 0.15
CA ASN A 10 -10.94 -10.79 -0.60
C ASN A 10 -9.52 -10.48 -0.11
N ALA A 11 -9.28 -10.55 1.20
CA ALA A 11 -7.94 -10.37 1.76
C ALA A 11 -6.97 -11.44 1.23
N ARG A 12 -7.40 -12.70 1.18
CA ARG A 12 -6.61 -13.80 0.60
C ARG A 12 -6.26 -13.55 -0.86
N LYS A 13 -7.24 -13.16 -1.69
CA LYS A 13 -7.02 -12.85 -3.12
C LYS A 13 -5.99 -11.73 -3.33
N GLN A 14 -6.02 -10.72 -2.46
CA GLN A 14 -5.14 -9.55 -2.53
C GLN A 14 -3.82 -9.74 -1.77
N SER A 15 -3.64 -10.84 -1.06
CA SER A 15 -2.40 -11.13 -0.36
C SER A 15 -1.28 -11.49 -1.34
N GLY A 16 -0.05 -11.16 -0.95
CA GLY A 16 1.15 -11.38 -1.77
C GLY A 16 2.22 -10.33 -1.55
N ILE A 17 3.32 -10.49 -2.29
CA ILE A 17 4.43 -9.53 -2.31
C ILE A 17 4.33 -8.71 -3.59
N TYR A 18 4.47 -7.41 -3.45
CA TYR A 18 4.39 -6.45 -4.53
C TYR A 18 5.65 -5.59 -4.53
N GLN A 19 6.25 -5.39 -5.70
CA GLN A 19 7.46 -4.59 -5.88
C GLN A 19 7.13 -3.25 -6.53
N LEU A 20 7.79 -2.18 -6.08
CA LEU A 20 7.59 -0.84 -6.61
C LEU A 20 7.89 -0.79 -8.11
N ASP A 21 6.91 -0.35 -8.89
CA ASP A 21 7.09 -0.01 -10.30
C ASP A 21 7.62 1.43 -10.40
N VAL A 22 8.93 1.56 -10.30
CA VAL A 22 9.63 2.85 -10.42
C VAL A 22 9.42 3.52 -11.78
N LYS A 23 9.15 2.75 -12.85
CA LYS A 23 8.95 3.33 -14.18
C LYS A 23 7.62 4.08 -14.26
N ASN A 24 6.58 3.56 -13.59
CA ASN A 24 5.24 4.13 -13.61
C ASN A 24 4.91 4.99 -12.37
N THR A 25 5.74 4.93 -11.33
CA THR A 25 5.62 5.79 -10.15
C THR A 25 6.35 7.10 -10.38
N LYS A 26 5.63 8.24 -10.31
CA LYS A 26 6.23 9.57 -10.42
C LYS A 26 6.90 9.97 -9.09
N LEU A 27 8.14 9.54 -8.87
CA LEU A 27 8.86 9.75 -7.61
C LEU A 27 9.27 11.21 -7.32
N GLY A 28 9.17 12.14 -8.28
CA GLY A 28 9.50 13.55 -8.05
C GLY A 28 10.95 13.74 -7.58
N VAL A 29 11.13 14.44 -6.45
CA VAL A 29 12.46 14.70 -5.84
C VAL A 29 13.21 13.44 -5.43
N TYR A 30 12.50 12.32 -5.26
CA TYR A 30 13.07 11.03 -4.88
C TYR A 30 13.63 10.23 -6.06
N ASN A 31 13.51 10.74 -7.30
CA ASN A 31 14.03 10.08 -8.50
C ASN A 31 15.54 9.81 -8.44
N LYS A 32 16.31 10.64 -7.70
CA LYS A 32 17.74 10.45 -7.49
C LYS A 32 18.10 9.11 -6.86
N ASP A 33 17.20 8.55 -6.05
CA ASP A 33 17.37 7.28 -5.33
C ASP A 33 16.54 6.15 -5.97
N SER A 34 16.07 6.34 -7.22
CA SER A 34 15.25 5.35 -7.96
C SER A 34 15.87 3.95 -8.05
N VAL A 35 17.21 3.87 -8.13
CA VAL A 35 17.94 2.58 -8.14
C VAL A 35 17.81 1.83 -6.83
N LEU A 36 17.71 2.53 -5.70
CA LEU A 36 17.43 1.93 -4.39
C LEU A 36 15.95 1.54 -4.31
N TYR A 37 15.06 2.47 -4.66
CA TYR A 37 13.61 2.26 -4.52
C TYR A 37 13.04 1.20 -5.44
N LYS A 38 13.72 0.84 -6.55
CA LYS A 38 13.29 -0.28 -7.40
C LYS A 38 13.19 -1.60 -6.65
N ASN A 39 13.90 -1.75 -5.53
CA ASN A 39 13.88 -2.95 -4.69
C ASN A 39 12.86 -2.86 -3.55
N LEU A 40 12.11 -1.76 -3.45
CA LEU A 40 11.07 -1.62 -2.43
C LEU A 40 9.97 -2.64 -2.69
N THR A 41 9.64 -3.42 -1.66
CA THR A 41 8.51 -4.34 -1.69
C THR A 41 7.55 -4.05 -0.55
N ILE A 42 6.28 -4.38 -0.78
CA ILE A 42 5.22 -4.42 0.21
C ILE A 42 4.58 -5.81 0.20
N GLU A 43 4.52 -6.45 1.35
CA GLU A 43 3.85 -7.71 1.58
C GLU A 43 2.49 -7.43 2.21
N LEU A 44 1.40 -7.80 1.53
CA LEU A 44 0.05 -7.87 2.10
C LEU A 44 -0.20 -9.28 2.60
N LYS A 45 -0.39 -9.46 3.91
CA LYS A 45 -0.58 -10.78 4.53
C LYS A 45 -2.05 -11.13 4.69
N GLU A 46 -2.35 -12.43 4.70
CA GLU A 46 -3.71 -12.95 4.89
C GLU A 46 -4.33 -12.56 6.23
N ASP A 47 -3.52 -12.30 7.24
CA ASP A 47 -3.96 -11.84 8.57
C ASP A 47 -4.31 -10.35 8.61
N MET A 48 -4.37 -9.69 7.45
CA MET A 48 -4.66 -8.26 7.29
C MET A 48 -3.59 -7.34 7.88
N THR A 49 -2.36 -7.82 8.04
CA THR A 49 -1.19 -6.99 8.28
C THR A 49 -0.41 -6.75 6.98
N PHE A 50 0.40 -5.69 6.96
CA PHE A 50 1.34 -5.46 5.87
C PHE A 50 2.72 -5.11 6.39
N LYS A 51 3.74 -5.36 5.56
CA LYS A 51 5.12 -4.97 5.84
C LYS A 51 5.85 -4.58 4.56
N MET A 52 6.58 -3.47 4.61
CA MET A 52 7.58 -3.14 3.60
C MET A 52 8.96 -3.67 4.00
N ASN A 53 9.78 -4.06 3.01
CA ASN A 53 11.12 -4.58 3.28
C ASN A 53 12.10 -3.51 3.81
N PHE A 54 11.88 -2.24 3.48
CA PHE A 54 12.57 -1.11 4.09
C PHE A 54 11.69 0.14 4.13
N SER A 55 12.11 1.13 4.92
CA SER A 55 11.39 2.39 5.11
C SER A 55 11.78 3.43 4.05
N VAL A 56 10.82 4.19 3.53
CA VAL A 56 11.02 5.25 2.53
C VAL A 56 10.49 6.59 3.05
N PRO A 57 10.97 7.74 2.53
CA PRO A 57 10.52 9.06 3.00
C PRO A 57 9.06 9.37 2.64
N PHE A 58 8.60 8.93 1.47
CA PHE A 58 7.28 9.25 0.92
C PHE A 58 6.14 8.31 1.37
N ILE A 59 6.40 7.40 2.31
CA ILE A 59 5.38 6.57 2.98
C ILE A 59 5.64 6.62 4.49
N PHE A 60 4.57 6.88 5.25
CA PHE A 60 4.64 7.22 6.67
C PHE A 60 5.34 6.16 7.54
N ASP A 61 5.00 4.89 7.33
CA ASP A 61 5.57 3.77 8.08
C ASP A 61 5.69 2.52 7.21
N SER A 62 6.57 1.59 7.60
CA SER A 62 6.84 0.35 6.86
C SER A 62 6.03 -0.85 7.35
N SER A 63 5.06 -0.66 8.22
CA SER A 63 4.18 -1.73 8.68
C SER A 63 2.86 -1.20 9.22
N GLY A 64 1.87 -2.07 9.26
CA GLY A 64 0.55 -1.73 9.76
C GLY A 64 -0.47 -2.82 9.48
N THR A 65 -1.74 -2.41 9.49
CA THR A 65 -2.88 -3.26 9.12
C THR A 65 -3.54 -2.73 7.86
N TRP A 66 -4.26 -3.58 7.14
CA TRP A 66 -5.04 -3.17 5.99
C TRP A 66 -6.41 -3.81 6.00
N ILE A 67 -7.36 -3.26 5.25
CA ILE A 67 -8.72 -3.76 5.17
C ILE A 67 -9.13 -3.89 3.71
N ALA A 68 -9.48 -5.12 3.31
CA ALA A 68 -10.18 -5.38 2.06
C ALA A 68 -11.65 -4.97 2.18
N ARG A 69 -12.14 -4.09 1.30
CA ARG A 69 -13.57 -3.77 1.22
C ARG A 69 -14.34 -4.94 0.58
N THR A 70 -15.63 -5.05 0.87
CA THR A 70 -16.49 -6.18 0.46
C THR A 70 -17.15 -6.01 -0.90
N ASN A 71 -17.23 -4.78 -1.41
CA ASN A 71 -17.95 -4.48 -2.64
C ASN A 71 -16.95 -4.31 -3.78
N GLU A 72 -17.11 -5.09 -4.86
CA GLU A 72 -16.21 -5.09 -6.02
C GLU A 72 -16.32 -3.81 -6.88
N PHE A 73 -17.38 -3.02 -6.66
CA PHE A 73 -17.74 -1.88 -7.53
C PHE A 73 -17.54 -0.51 -6.91
N GLU A 74 -17.33 -0.41 -5.59
CA GLU A 74 -17.08 0.85 -4.90
C GLU A 74 -16.08 0.65 -3.75
N ASP A 75 -15.03 1.46 -3.80
CA ASP A 75 -14.11 1.84 -2.72
C ASP A 75 -12.84 1.01 -2.52
N TRP A 76 -11.74 1.71 -2.84
CA TRP A 76 -10.40 1.59 -2.28
C TRP A 76 -10.32 0.81 -0.96
N ASN A 77 -9.37 -0.12 -0.92
CA ASN A 77 -8.90 -0.69 0.33
C ASN A 77 -8.17 0.38 1.15
N TRP A 78 -8.01 0.14 2.44
CA TRP A 78 -7.34 1.08 3.35
C TRP A 78 -6.16 0.41 4.03
N MET A 79 -5.06 1.13 4.18
CA MET A 79 -3.92 0.76 5.02
C MET A 79 -3.82 1.74 6.18
N TYR A 80 -3.59 1.21 7.38
CA TYR A 80 -3.42 1.97 8.61
C TYR A 80 -2.04 1.69 9.16
N PHE A 81 -1.23 2.73 9.31
CA PHE A 81 0.14 2.61 9.78
C PHE A 81 0.22 2.35 11.29
N ASN A 82 1.20 1.54 11.72
CA ASN A 82 1.40 1.23 13.14
C ASN A 82 1.80 2.48 13.94
N ARG A 83 2.73 3.27 13.40
CA ARG A 83 3.08 4.56 13.97
C ARG A 83 1.89 5.53 13.82
N ARG A 84 1.71 6.39 14.82
CA ARG A 84 0.75 7.51 14.80
C ARG A 84 1.50 8.84 14.79
N ASN A 85 0.88 9.88 14.24
CA ASN A 85 1.40 11.24 14.33
C ASN A 85 0.50 12.04 15.29
N ASN A 86 1.02 12.49 16.43
CA ASN A 86 0.25 13.26 17.43
C ASN A 86 -1.10 12.62 17.83
N GLY A 87 -1.15 11.29 17.90
CA GLY A 87 -2.37 10.55 18.25
C GLY A 87 -3.32 10.25 17.09
N TYR A 88 -3.11 10.83 15.89
CA TYR A 88 -3.90 10.53 14.69
C TYR A 88 -3.45 9.23 14.03
N ILE A 89 -4.43 8.42 13.62
CA ILE A 89 -4.20 7.27 12.76
C ILE A 89 -3.86 7.81 11.37
N MET A 90 -2.66 7.51 10.89
CA MET A 90 -2.31 7.80 9.51
C MET A 90 -2.78 6.64 8.65
N ASP A 91 -3.42 6.95 7.53
CA ASP A 91 -3.90 5.97 6.58
C ASP A 91 -3.53 6.36 5.14
N CYS A 92 -3.72 5.38 4.25
CA CYS A 92 -3.76 5.61 2.82
C CYS A 92 -4.73 4.63 2.18
N GLN A 93 -5.17 4.99 0.98
CA GLN A 93 -6.03 4.17 0.16
C GLN A 93 -5.18 3.39 -0.86
N PHE A 94 -5.63 2.19 -1.21
CA PHE A 94 -5.08 1.46 -2.35
C PHE A 94 -6.14 0.72 -3.16
N SER A 95 -5.87 0.53 -4.44
CA SER A 95 -6.80 -0.10 -5.38
C SER A 95 -7.16 -1.52 -4.95
N VAL A 96 -8.35 -1.97 -5.33
CA VAL A 96 -8.64 -3.41 -5.38
C VAL A 96 -7.67 -4.05 -6.37
N ILE A 97 -7.02 -5.13 -5.96
CA ILE A 97 -6.06 -5.86 -6.80
C ILE A 97 -6.84 -6.91 -7.59
N LEU A 98 -6.91 -6.73 -8.91
CA LEU A 98 -7.66 -7.60 -9.81
C LEU A 98 -6.75 -8.68 -10.40
N GLU A 99 -7.27 -9.87 -10.67
CA GLU A 99 -6.48 -10.96 -11.26
C GLU A 99 -5.89 -10.59 -12.63
N ASN A 100 -6.63 -9.83 -13.45
CA ASN A 100 -6.20 -9.34 -14.76
C ASN A 100 -5.33 -8.07 -14.71
N ASN A 101 -5.21 -7.43 -13.55
CA ASN A 101 -4.33 -6.29 -13.31
C ASN A 101 -3.81 -6.37 -11.87
N PRO A 102 -2.76 -7.17 -11.62
CA PRO A 102 -2.26 -7.44 -10.27
C PRO A 102 -1.36 -6.30 -9.76
N SER A 103 -1.85 -5.07 -9.92
CA SER A 103 -1.18 -3.85 -9.47
C SER A 103 -1.85 -3.33 -8.20
N LEU A 104 -1.03 -3.00 -7.21
CA LEU A 104 -1.45 -2.26 -6.02
C LEU A 104 -1.14 -0.79 -6.28
N ILE A 105 -2.18 0.03 -6.45
CA ILE A 105 -2.05 1.46 -6.69
C ILE A 105 -2.42 2.17 -5.39
N MET A 106 -1.44 2.82 -4.75
CA MET A 106 -1.68 3.65 -3.56
C MET A 106 -1.90 5.10 -3.98
N ASN A 107 -3.01 5.69 -3.56
CA ASN A 107 -3.34 7.10 -3.74
C ASN A 107 -3.37 7.83 -2.39
N SER A 108 -3.23 9.16 -2.44
CA SER A 108 -3.29 10.02 -1.25
C SER A 108 -2.30 9.59 -0.15
N ASN A 109 -1.06 9.30 -0.56
CA ASN A 109 -0.04 8.78 0.34
C ASN A 109 0.34 9.80 1.40
N THR A 110 0.44 9.33 2.65
CA THR A 110 1.00 10.10 3.75
C THR A 110 2.52 9.91 3.77
N PRO A 111 3.34 10.96 3.52
CA PRO A 111 4.78 10.89 3.68
C PRO A 111 5.18 11.06 5.16
N LYS A 112 6.46 10.88 5.48
CA LYS A 112 6.99 11.23 6.79
C LYS A 112 7.00 12.74 7.01
N LYS A 113 7.12 13.18 8.26
CA LYS A 113 7.14 14.60 8.62
C LYS A 113 8.31 15.31 7.92
N GLY A 114 8.00 16.34 7.12
CA GLY A 114 8.99 17.14 6.39
C GLY A 114 9.38 16.56 5.02
N GLU A 115 8.81 15.43 4.63
CA GLU A 115 9.06 14.78 3.35
C GLU A 115 7.98 15.15 2.31
N GLU A 116 8.34 15.15 1.03
CA GLU A 116 7.41 15.39 -0.08
C GLU A 116 6.47 14.21 -0.34
N VAL A 117 5.26 14.51 -0.79
CA VAL A 117 4.22 13.54 -1.15
C VAL A 117 4.51 12.95 -2.53
N VAL A 118 4.48 11.62 -2.64
CA VAL A 118 4.32 10.93 -3.93
C VAL A 118 2.84 10.60 -4.11
N SER A 119 2.17 11.31 -5.02
CA SER A 119 0.70 11.29 -5.12
C SER A 119 0.12 9.93 -5.51
N VAL A 120 0.82 9.19 -6.37
CA VAL A 120 0.45 7.86 -6.84
C VAL A 120 1.68 6.98 -6.81
N ILE A 121 1.59 5.87 -6.06
CA ILE A 121 2.64 4.85 -5.95
C ILE A 121 2.07 3.55 -6.51
N ILE A 122 2.81 2.92 -7.41
CA ILE A 122 2.35 1.70 -8.10
C ILE A 122 3.28 0.56 -7.72
N PHE A 123 2.74 -0.53 -7.19
CA PHE A 123 3.45 -1.77 -6.99
C PHE A 123 2.87 -2.87 -7.88
N LYS A 124 3.73 -3.77 -8.36
CA LYS A 124 3.37 -4.93 -9.18
C LYS A 124 3.60 -6.21 -8.39
N LYS A 125 2.65 -7.14 -8.44
CA LYS A 125 2.82 -8.46 -7.82
C LYS A 125 4.04 -9.19 -8.41
N ILE A 126 4.81 -9.86 -7.56
CA ILE A 126 5.98 -10.69 -7.93
C ILE A 126 5.79 -12.15 -7.55
#